data_AF-A0A2D8M6V5-F1
#
_entry.id   AF-A0A2D8M6V5-F1
#
_cell.length_a   1.000
_cell.length_b   1.000
_cell.length_c   1.000
_cell.angle_alpha   90.00
_cell.angle_beta   90.00
_cell.angle_gamma   90.00
#
_symmetry.space_group_name_H-M   'P 1'
#
loop_
_entity.id
_entity.type
_entity.pdbx_description
1 polymer ?
#
loop_
_entity_poly.entity_id
_entity_poly.type
_entity_poly.pdbx_seq_one_letter_code
_entity_poly.pdbx_strand_id
1 'polypeptide(L)'
;MVEQQSALDKWFLRQDVIDQLLASGEESEEAALFGDKIMAIAEREEAEHQTLLDPFDRSVALVLSLVRDEGLDAWNIDLSSFLKVFTSRVKSEAKSLDLPACGRLIRMSWEVLHQQAEDLFDRVQYVDDGSDWEDELGFGWEADYNDEDFFFTNTILQGDADEFLPDLLENRVRRDEGRPVTLVELLSAFKDASDDAETLRLREENRLAHEAELKEFLSDVGGRMHNEDLEGDIKRCWQALRKACSEISDTKVPVLMVMESLKPILEDTFGQVPEGYDDEAKVASFIAGLFLTHRGFASITQENVPDGVIYLEDMWPNVESFEEISLLIEDQQSEENQRIQQQDTGSVHHAKLRAEKARLAEEESTRKREKALAKMAKESVDVEVKEPDELEKQSYDDHEWLVE
;
A
#
# COMPACT_ATOMS: atom_id res chain seq x y z
N MET A 1 23.27 31.21 -52.47
CA MET A 1 21.92 30.60 -52.41
C MET A 1 21.93 29.30 -51.62
N VAL A 2 22.80 28.33 -51.91
CA VAL A 2 22.91 27.07 -51.12
C VAL A 2 23.26 27.31 -49.64
N GLU A 3 24.20 28.23 -49.35
CA GLU A 3 24.54 28.59 -47.95
C GLU A 3 23.42 29.33 -47.20
N GLN A 4 22.53 30.03 -47.91
CA GLN A 4 21.40 30.70 -47.28
C GLN A 4 20.25 29.72 -47.00
N GLN A 5 20.07 28.70 -47.85
CA GLN A 5 19.12 27.61 -47.61
C GLN A 5 19.57 26.73 -46.43
N SER A 6 20.86 26.35 -46.37
CA SER A 6 21.34 25.54 -45.24
C SER A 6 21.32 26.27 -43.90
N ALA A 7 21.52 27.59 -43.88
CA ALA A 7 21.38 28.40 -42.67
C ALA A 7 19.92 28.54 -42.22
N LEU A 8 18.98 28.61 -43.16
CA LEU A 8 17.54 28.62 -42.88
C LEU A 8 17.08 27.26 -42.35
N ASP A 9 17.51 26.16 -42.96
CA ASP A 9 17.16 24.79 -42.53
C ASP A 9 17.66 24.50 -41.10
N LYS A 10 18.85 25.01 -40.74
CA LYS A 10 19.40 24.92 -39.37
C LYS A 10 18.60 25.76 -38.36
N TRP A 11 18.17 26.95 -38.76
CA TRP A 11 17.35 27.81 -37.91
C TRP A 11 15.95 27.21 -37.68
N PHE A 12 15.35 26.61 -38.72
CA PHE A 12 14.09 25.88 -38.59
C PHE A 12 14.24 24.66 -37.67
N LEU A 13 15.30 23.87 -37.83
CA LEU A 13 15.56 22.73 -36.94
C LEU A 13 15.63 23.17 -35.47
N ARG A 14 16.35 24.26 -35.17
CA ARG A 14 16.43 24.80 -33.81
C ARG A 14 15.06 25.23 -33.27
N GLN A 15 14.29 25.97 -34.05
CA GLN A 15 12.99 26.49 -33.62
C GLN A 15 11.98 25.36 -33.44
N ASP A 16 11.94 24.40 -34.35
CA ASP A 16 11.03 23.26 -34.29
C ASP A 16 11.33 22.39 -33.05
N VAL A 17 12.62 22.18 -32.72
CA VAL A 17 13.01 21.48 -31.48
C VAL A 17 12.51 22.21 -30.24
N ILE A 18 12.68 23.54 -30.18
CA ILE A 18 12.19 24.34 -29.05
C ILE A 18 10.67 24.24 -28.95
N ASP A 19 9.95 24.41 -30.05
CA ASP A 19 8.48 24.38 -30.07
C ASP A 19 7.94 23.00 -29.66
N GLN A 20 8.60 21.92 -30.07
CA GLN A 20 8.24 20.56 -29.69
C GLN A 20 8.48 20.28 -28.20
N LEU A 21 9.61 20.73 -27.64
CA LEU A 21 9.92 20.56 -26.21
C LEU A 21 9.02 21.43 -25.31
N LEU A 22 8.65 22.63 -25.78
CA LEU A 22 7.64 23.44 -25.10
C LEU A 22 6.26 22.76 -25.13
N ALA A 23 5.93 22.04 -26.21
CA ALA A 23 4.69 21.28 -26.30
C ALA A 23 4.68 20.03 -25.40
N SER A 24 5.84 19.39 -25.16
CA SER A 24 5.96 18.28 -24.21
C SER A 24 5.92 18.73 -22.74
N GLY A 25 6.06 20.04 -22.49
CA GLY A 25 5.92 20.65 -21.16
C GLY A 25 7.24 20.97 -20.47
N GLU A 26 8.35 21.05 -21.21
CA GLU A 26 9.66 21.43 -20.66
C GLU A 26 9.75 22.92 -20.30
N GLU A 27 10.70 23.24 -19.42
CA GLU A 27 11.02 24.62 -19.09
C GLU A 27 11.62 25.35 -20.30
N SER A 28 11.18 26.60 -20.52
CA SER A 28 11.60 27.38 -21.69
C SER A 28 13.10 27.63 -21.74
N GLU A 29 13.80 27.66 -20.60
CA GLU A 29 15.25 27.82 -20.55
C GLU A 29 15.97 26.54 -20.99
N GLU A 30 15.52 25.38 -20.52
CA GLU A 30 16.10 24.07 -20.86
C GLU A 30 15.90 23.73 -22.34
N ALA A 31 14.69 23.98 -22.86
CA ALA A 31 14.38 23.78 -24.28
C ALA A 31 15.28 24.64 -25.19
N ALA A 32 15.56 25.89 -24.80
CA ALA A 32 16.45 26.77 -25.55
C ALA A 32 17.91 26.28 -25.51
N LEU A 33 18.40 25.86 -24.34
CA LEU A 33 19.74 25.29 -24.19
C LEU A 33 19.92 24.02 -25.02
N PHE A 34 18.90 23.17 -25.03
CA PHE A 34 18.92 21.95 -25.83
C PHE A 34 18.93 22.26 -27.33
N GLY A 35 18.06 23.16 -27.80
CA GLY A 35 18.04 23.60 -29.20
C GLY A 35 19.40 24.17 -29.64
N ASP A 36 20.05 24.97 -28.79
CA ASP A 36 21.39 25.50 -29.03
C ASP A 36 22.45 24.39 -29.07
N LYS A 37 22.35 23.38 -28.19
CA LYS A 37 23.22 22.19 -28.16
C LYS A 37 23.09 21.38 -29.45
N ILE A 38 21.88 21.10 -29.91
CA ILE A 38 21.61 20.39 -31.18
C ILE A 38 22.18 21.16 -32.36
N MET A 39 22.00 22.48 -32.40
CA MET A 39 22.56 23.32 -33.47
C MET A 39 24.09 23.23 -33.50
N ALA A 40 24.74 23.31 -32.34
CA ALA A 40 26.19 23.20 -32.23
C ALA A 40 26.73 21.81 -32.65
N ILE A 41 25.96 20.74 -32.43
CA ILE A 41 26.30 19.38 -32.87
C ILE A 41 26.10 19.25 -34.39
N ALA A 42 24.98 19.74 -34.92
CA ALA A 42 24.67 19.71 -36.34
C ALA A 42 25.66 20.53 -37.21
N GLU A 43 26.33 21.51 -36.60
CA GLU A 43 27.39 22.29 -37.26
C GLU A 43 28.73 21.54 -37.38
N ARG A 44 28.97 20.52 -36.55
CA ARG A 44 30.23 19.75 -36.59
C ARG A 44 30.22 18.75 -37.74
N GLU A 45 31.39 18.53 -38.34
CA GLU A 45 31.55 17.54 -39.40
C GLU A 45 31.58 16.11 -38.83
N GLU A 46 31.22 15.12 -39.68
CA GLU A 46 31.12 13.70 -39.32
C GLU A 46 32.34 13.15 -38.58
N ALA A 47 33.54 13.57 -38.99
CA ALA A 47 34.80 13.19 -38.38
C ALA A 47 35.00 13.74 -36.95
N GLU A 48 34.31 14.82 -36.59
CA GLU A 48 34.42 15.49 -35.30
C GLU A 48 33.46 14.92 -34.24
N HIS A 49 32.44 14.16 -34.64
CA HIS A 49 31.49 13.58 -33.68
C HIS A 49 32.13 12.55 -32.74
N GLN A 50 33.21 11.89 -33.16
CA GLN A 50 33.98 11.00 -32.27
C GLN A 50 34.75 11.76 -31.18
N THR A 51 34.97 13.07 -31.35
CA THR A 51 35.66 13.92 -30.38
C THR A 51 34.75 14.50 -29.30
N LEU A 52 33.44 14.31 -29.42
CA LEU A 52 32.47 14.74 -28.40
C LEU A 52 32.75 14.03 -27.08
N LEU A 53 32.83 14.82 -26.01
CA LEU A 53 33.12 14.36 -24.65
C LEU A 53 31.92 13.63 -24.04
N ASP A 54 30.72 14.14 -24.30
CA ASP A 54 29.47 13.65 -23.74
C ASP A 54 28.95 12.44 -24.55
N PRO A 55 28.74 11.27 -23.90
CA PRO A 55 28.10 10.12 -24.55
C PRO A 55 26.74 10.44 -25.17
N PHE A 56 25.97 11.35 -24.57
CA PHE A 56 24.66 11.76 -25.07
C PHE A 56 24.77 12.53 -26.40
N ASP A 57 25.71 13.48 -26.48
CA ASP A 57 25.94 14.25 -27.71
C ASP A 57 26.41 13.35 -28.86
N ARG A 58 27.16 12.29 -28.55
CA ARG A 58 27.56 11.28 -29.54
C ARG A 58 26.38 10.50 -30.10
N SER A 59 25.38 10.18 -29.28
CA SER A 59 24.16 9.52 -29.75
C SER A 59 23.25 10.46 -30.55
N VAL A 60 23.15 11.74 -30.19
CA VAL A 60 22.45 12.75 -31.01
C VAL A 60 23.12 12.89 -32.37
N ALA A 61 24.45 13.02 -32.39
CA ALA A 61 25.24 13.06 -33.59
C ALA A 61 25.04 11.83 -34.48
N LEU A 62 24.94 10.65 -33.87
CA LEU A 62 24.64 9.42 -34.59
C LEU A 62 23.28 9.48 -35.28
N VAL A 63 22.22 9.92 -34.60
CA VAL A 63 20.88 10.08 -35.20
C VAL A 63 20.92 11.07 -36.37
N LEU A 64 21.56 12.23 -36.20
CA LEU A 64 21.72 13.22 -37.26
C LEU A 64 22.52 12.68 -38.46
N SER A 65 23.58 11.93 -38.21
CA SER A 65 24.40 11.30 -39.27
C SER A 65 23.61 10.27 -40.05
N LEU A 66 22.76 9.49 -39.37
CA LEU A 66 22.01 8.41 -39.99
C LEU A 66 20.92 8.94 -40.92
N VAL A 67 20.25 10.03 -40.52
CA VAL A 67 19.26 10.71 -41.37
C VAL A 67 19.94 11.32 -42.61
N ARG A 68 21.17 11.82 -42.46
CA ARG A 68 21.96 12.41 -43.56
C ARG A 68 22.52 11.36 -44.53
N ASP A 69 23.11 10.29 -44.01
CA ASP A 69 23.82 9.27 -44.78
C ASP A 69 22.87 8.36 -45.57
N GLU A 70 21.74 7.99 -44.97
CA GLU A 70 20.79 7.06 -45.60
C GLU A 70 19.74 7.76 -46.46
N GLY A 71 19.78 9.10 -46.54
CA GLY A 71 18.81 9.88 -47.31
C GLY A 71 17.38 9.71 -46.79
N LEU A 72 17.22 9.50 -45.48
CA LEU A 72 15.91 9.44 -44.84
C LEU A 72 15.27 10.84 -44.88
N ASP A 73 13.98 10.90 -45.15
CA ASP A 73 13.24 12.15 -45.11
C ASP A 73 13.11 12.62 -43.66
N ALA A 74 13.62 13.82 -43.35
CA ALA A 74 13.59 14.40 -42.01
C ALA A 74 12.15 14.69 -41.52
N TRP A 75 11.19 14.80 -42.43
CA TRP A 75 9.79 15.07 -42.13
C TRP A 75 8.93 13.81 -42.05
N ASN A 76 9.42 12.68 -42.57
CA ASN A 76 8.73 11.40 -42.55
C ASN A 76 9.73 10.23 -42.49
N ILE A 77 10.17 9.91 -41.27
CA ILE A 77 11.18 8.89 -41.05
C ILE A 77 10.53 7.50 -40.99
N ASP A 78 10.98 6.58 -41.85
CA ASP A 78 10.65 5.16 -41.72
C ASP A 78 11.37 4.55 -40.50
N LEU A 79 10.63 4.42 -39.40
CA LEU A 79 11.10 3.85 -38.15
C LEU A 79 11.65 2.42 -38.30
N SER A 80 11.14 1.65 -39.26
CA SER A 80 11.56 0.25 -39.44
C SER A 80 12.97 0.15 -40.06
N SER A 81 13.27 1.00 -41.03
CA SER A 81 14.60 1.11 -41.63
C SER A 81 15.56 1.80 -40.66
N PHE A 82 15.12 2.90 -40.04
CA PHE A 82 15.87 3.61 -39.01
C PHE A 82 16.33 2.66 -37.89
N LEU A 83 15.43 1.86 -37.30
CA LEU A 83 15.77 0.97 -36.19
C LEU A 83 16.79 -0.10 -36.57
N LYS A 84 16.73 -0.64 -37.79
CA LYS A 84 17.68 -1.66 -38.27
C LYS A 84 19.11 -1.11 -38.30
N VAL A 85 19.25 0.10 -38.84
CA VAL A 85 20.54 0.74 -39.06
C VAL A 85 21.05 1.33 -37.75
N PHE A 86 20.19 2.00 -36.99
CA PHE A 86 20.51 2.54 -35.67
C PHE A 86 20.97 1.42 -34.72
N THR A 87 20.23 0.31 -34.62
CA THR A 87 20.63 -0.82 -33.76
C THR A 87 21.95 -1.45 -34.19
N SER A 88 22.20 -1.53 -35.50
CA SER A 88 23.47 -2.05 -36.03
C SER A 88 24.65 -1.16 -35.63
N ARG A 89 24.46 0.17 -35.69
CA ARG A 89 25.50 1.14 -35.35
C ARG A 89 25.73 1.30 -33.85
N VAL A 90 24.66 1.23 -33.05
CA VAL A 90 24.76 1.17 -31.58
C VAL A 90 25.54 -0.07 -31.13
N LYS A 91 25.39 -1.22 -31.82
CA LYS A 91 26.17 -2.43 -31.54
C LYS A 91 27.65 -2.27 -31.87
N SER A 92 28.02 -1.57 -32.94
CA SER A 92 29.43 -1.33 -33.28
C SER A 92 30.09 -0.28 -32.37
N GLU A 93 29.36 0.74 -31.95
CA GLU A 93 29.87 1.89 -31.20
C GLU A 93 29.48 1.84 -29.70
N ALA A 94 29.18 0.65 -29.17
CA ALA A 94 28.58 0.46 -27.86
C ALA A 94 29.37 1.05 -26.66
N LYS A 95 30.68 1.26 -26.79
CA LYS A 95 31.52 1.80 -25.71
C LYS A 95 31.52 3.33 -25.62
N SER A 96 31.15 4.01 -26.69
CA SER A 96 31.15 5.48 -26.76
C SER A 96 29.74 6.07 -26.58
N LEU A 97 28.68 5.29 -26.76
CA LEU A 97 27.32 5.81 -26.72
C LEU A 97 26.68 5.68 -25.34
N ASP A 98 25.69 6.52 -25.06
CA ASP A 98 24.79 6.33 -23.93
C ASP A 98 23.85 5.14 -24.17
N LEU A 99 24.24 3.95 -23.68
CA LEU A 99 23.50 2.71 -23.88
C LEU A 99 22.09 2.74 -23.25
N PRO A 100 21.89 3.22 -22.00
CA PRO A 100 20.57 3.42 -21.43
C PRO A 100 19.62 4.26 -22.30
N ALA A 101 20.03 5.44 -22.75
CA ALA A 101 19.19 6.29 -23.59
C ALA A 101 18.93 5.67 -24.96
N CYS A 102 19.97 5.13 -25.63
CA CYS A 102 19.83 4.42 -26.90
C CYS A 102 18.86 3.24 -26.81
N GLY A 103 18.95 2.45 -25.72
CA GLY A 103 18.07 1.32 -25.48
C GLY A 103 16.62 1.75 -25.29
N ARG A 104 16.38 2.85 -24.59
CA ARG A 104 15.02 3.39 -24.44
C ARG A 104 14.47 4.01 -25.72
N LEU A 105 15.29 4.68 -26.53
CA LEU A 105 14.85 5.13 -27.85
C LEU A 105 14.44 3.95 -28.72
N ILE A 106 15.23 2.87 -28.74
CA ILE A 106 14.85 1.64 -29.46
C ILE A 106 13.51 1.10 -28.96
N ARG A 107 13.30 1.09 -27.64
CA ARG A 107 12.04 0.65 -27.02
C ARG A 107 10.86 1.51 -27.44
N MET A 108 10.98 2.83 -27.38
CA MET A 108 9.90 3.76 -27.77
C MET A 108 9.60 3.68 -29.26
N SER A 109 10.61 3.64 -30.12
CA SER A 109 10.38 3.43 -31.55
C SER A 109 9.67 2.11 -31.83
N TRP A 110 9.97 1.05 -31.06
CA TRP A 110 9.24 -0.21 -31.15
C TRP A 110 7.80 -0.10 -30.65
N GLU A 111 7.53 0.62 -29.56
CA GLU A 111 6.17 0.86 -29.07
C GLU A 111 5.31 1.59 -30.10
N VAL A 112 5.87 2.62 -30.76
CA VAL A 112 5.16 3.33 -31.84
C VAL A 112 4.88 2.40 -33.01
N LEU A 113 5.86 1.61 -33.47
CA LEU A 113 5.65 0.62 -34.52
C LEU A 113 4.63 -0.45 -34.13
N HIS A 114 4.62 -0.85 -32.86
CA HIS A 114 3.67 -1.83 -32.34
C HIS A 114 2.24 -1.26 -32.34
N GLN A 115 2.06 -0.03 -31.87
CA GLN A 115 0.77 0.67 -31.93
C GLN A 115 0.29 0.84 -33.36
N GLN A 116 1.18 1.24 -34.29
CA GLN A 116 0.84 1.34 -35.70
C GLN A 116 0.40 -0.01 -36.27
N ALA A 117 1.05 -1.10 -35.89
CA ALA A 117 0.67 -2.45 -36.32
C ALA A 117 -0.67 -2.91 -35.70
N GLU A 118 -0.95 -2.55 -34.45
CA GLU A 118 -2.22 -2.81 -33.77
C GLU A 118 -3.37 -2.04 -34.43
N ASP A 119 -3.19 -0.74 -34.70
CA ASP A 119 -4.17 0.08 -35.41
C ASP A 119 -4.46 -0.45 -36.83
N LEU A 120 -3.42 -0.96 -37.51
CA LEU A 120 -3.56 -1.64 -38.79
C LEU A 120 -4.35 -2.95 -38.65
N PHE A 121 -4.08 -3.73 -37.61
CA PHE A 121 -4.75 -5.00 -37.34
C PHE A 121 -6.25 -4.78 -37.03
N ASP A 122 -6.58 -3.84 -36.14
CA ASP A 122 -7.96 -3.49 -35.80
C ASP A 122 -8.74 -3.04 -37.05
N ARG A 123 -8.11 -2.21 -37.90
CA ARG A 123 -8.73 -1.78 -39.16
C ARG A 123 -8.99 -2.94 -40.11
N VAL A 124 -8.08 -3.91 -40.19
CA VAL A 124 -8.27 -5.10 -41.02
C VAL A 124 -9.39 -5.99 -40.45
N GLN A 125 -9.49 -6.13 -39.13
CA GLN A 125 -10.56 -6.89 -38.48
C GLN A 125 -11.93 -6.23 -38.63
N TYR A 126 -12.03 -4.91 -38.54
CA TYR A 126 -13.29 -4.18 -38.77
C TYR A 126 -13.85 -4.32 -40.20
N VAL A 127 -13.05 -4.80 -41.17
CA VAL A 127 -13.51 -5.10 -42.53
C VAL A 127 -14.09 -6.51 -42.65
N ASP A 128 -13.83 -7.41 -41.69
CA ASP A 128 -14.29 -8.81 -41.70
C ASP A 128 -15.54 -9.06 -40.84
N ASP A 129 -16.09 -8.04 -40.19
CA ASP A 129 -17.42 -8.16 -39.57
C ASP A 129 -18.51 -8.03 -40.63
N GLY A 130 -18.59 -9.04 -41.49
CA GLY A 130 -19.63 -9.24 -42.49
C GLY A 130 -21.00 -9.58 -41.86
N SER A 131 -21.38 -8.91 -40.78
CA SER A 131 -22.58 -9.25 -40.00
C SER A 131 -23.42 -8.05 -39.56
N ASP A 132 -23.78 -7.14 -40.48
CA ASP A 132 -25.01 -6.34 -40.25
C ASP A 132 -25.66 -5.68 -41.49
N TRP A 133 -25.20 -5.95 -42.72
CA TRP A 133 -25.90 -5.46 -43.92
C TRP A 133 -26.79 -6.50 -44.60
N GLU A 134 -26.98 -7.69 -44.01
CA GLU A 134 -27.76 -8.75 -44.67
C GLU A 134 -29.28 -8.69 -44.38
N ASP A 135 -29.76 -7.93 -43.38
CA ASP A 135 -31.15 -8.06 -42.94
C ASP A 135 -32.08 -6.81 -43.03
N GLU A 136 -31.64 -5.63 -43.53
CA GLU A 136 -32.54 -4.46 -43.60
C GLU A 136 -32.57 -3.65 -44.93
N LEU A 137 -31.92 -4.10 -46.01
CA LEU A 137 -32.00 -3.44 -47.33
C LEU A 137 -32.86 -4.19 -48.36
N GLY A 138 -34.01 -4.68 -47.92
CA GLY A 138 -35.07 -5.18 -48.79
C GLY A 138 -35.87 -4.08 -49.52
N PHE A 139 -35.23 -3.04 -50.07
CA PHE A 139 -35.95 -1.96 -50.78
C PHE A 139 -35.18 -1.38 -52.00
N GLY A 140 -35.45 -1.94 -53.18
CA GLY A 140 -35.81 -1.15 -54.36
C GLY A 140 -34.73 -0.59 -55.29
N TRP A 141 -33.44 -0.94 -55.12
CA TRP A 141 -32.36 -0.57 -56.06
C TRP A 141 -31.86 -1.72 -56.94
N GLU A 142 -32.42 -2.92 -56.78
CA GLU A 142 -31.98 -4.15 -57.45
C GLU A 142 -32.65 -4.38 -58.83
N ALA A 143 -33.45 -3.42 -59.32
CA ALA A 143 -34.36 -3.65 -60.45
C ALA A 143 -33.82 -3.20 -61.82
N ASP A 144 -32.80 -2.35 -61.88
CA ASP A 144 -32.22 -1.88 -63.14
C ASP A 144 -30.73 -2.27 -63.22
N TYR A 145 -30.45 -3.57 -63.26
CA TYR A 145 -29.12 -4.02 -63.68
C TYR A 145 -28.94 -3.63 -65.15
N ASN A 146 -28.13 -2.61 -65.40
CA ASN A 146 -27.62 -2.33 -66.72
C ASN A 146 -26.59 -3.41 -67.06
N ASP A 147 -26.87 -4.21 -68.09
CA ASP A 147 -25.97 -5.27 -68.54
C ASP A 147 -24.55 -4.73 -68.82
N GLU A 148 -24.41 -3.48 -69.28
CA GLU A 148 -23.11 -2.84 -69.50
C GLU A 148 -22.31 -2.64 -68.21
N ASP A 149 -22.97 -2.26 -67.12
CA ASP A 149 -22.32 -2.03 -65.82
C ASP A 149 -21.96 -3.38 -65.16
N PHE A 150 -22.78 -4.41 -65.35
CA PHE A 150 -22.47 -5.78 -64.93
C PHE A 150 -21.26 -6.34 -65.70
N PHE A 151 -21.20 -6.13 -67.02
CA PHE A 151 -20.04 -6.53 -67.82
C PHE A 151 -18.77 -5.80 -67.37
N PHE A 152 -18.84 -4.48 -67.17
CA PHE A 152 -17.69 -3.67 -66.73
C PHE A 152 -17.10 -4.16 -65.39
N THR A 153 -17.96 -4.36 -64.39
CA THR A 153 -17.53 -4.82 -63.06
C THR A 153 -16.95 -6.23 -63.09
N ASN A 154 -17.55 -7.14 -63.88
CA ASN A 154 -17.07 -8.51 -64.01
C ASN A 154 -15.74 -8.58 -64.78
N THR A 155 -15.54 -7.76 -65.81
CA THR A 155 -14.26 -7.65 -66.54
C THR A 155 -13.13 -7.08 -65.65
N ILE A 156 -13.44 -6.14 -64.75
CA ILE A 156 -12.49 -5.66 -63.74
C ILE A 156 -12.16 -6.76 -62.73
N LEU A 157 -13.16 -7.48 -62.22
CA LEU A 157 -12.96 -8.56 -61.25
C LEU A 157 -12.18 -9.75 -61.81
N GLN A 158 -12.36 -10.07 -63.10
CA GLN A 158 -11.66 -11.16 -63.79
C GLN A 158 -10.23 -10.78 -64.21
N GLY A 159 -9.85 -9.50 -64.10
CA GLY A 159 -8.50 -9.01 -64.43
C GLY A 159 -8.28 -8.73 -65.92
N ASP A 160 -9.29 -8.90 -66.77
CA ASP A 160 -9.21 -8.62 -68.21
C ASP A 160 -9.16 -7.10 -68.51
N ALA A 161 -9.54 -6.25 -67.55
CA ALA A 161 -9.47 -4.79 -67.66
C ALA A 161 -8.08 -4.20 -67.35
N ASP A 162 -7.15 -5.01 -66.83
CA ASP A 162 -5.84 -4.54 -66.33
C ASP A 162 -4.96 -3.96 -67.46
N GLU A 163 -5.17 -4.42 -68.71
CA GLU A 163 -4.47 -3.91 -69.90
C GLU A 163 -4.94 -2.49 -70.29
N PHE A 164 -6.18 -2.11 -69.93
CA PHE A 164 -6.78 -0.82 -70.26
C PHE A 164 -6.82 0.16 -69.08
N LEU A 165 -6.79 -0.36 -67.85
CA LEU A 165 -6.94 0.37 -66.59
C LEU A 165 -5.98 -0.14 -65.50
N PRO A 166 -4.65 -0.13 -65.73
CA PRO A 166 -3.65 -0.73 -64.83
C PRO A 166 -3.68 -0.13 -63.41
N ASP A 167 -3.90 1.18 -63.28
CA ASP A 167 -3.83 1.88 -61.98
C ASP A 167 -5.16 1.88 -61.20
N LEU A 168 -6.25 1.31 -61.76
CA LEU A 168 -7.61 1.45 -61.19
C LEU A 168 -7.72 0.81 -59.80
N LEU A 169 -7.04 -0.32 -59.60
CA LEU A 169 -7.02 -1.07 -58.35
C LEU A 169 -5.67 -1.00 -57.62
N GLU A 170 -4.61 -0.57 -58.31
CA GLU A 170 -3.25 -0.54 -57.78
C GLU A 170 -3.12 0.51 -56.65
N ASN A 171 -3.88 1.61 -56.77
CA ASN A 171 -3.99 2.62 -55.73
C ASN A 171 -5.38 2.59 -55.07
N ARG A 172 -5.70 1.52 -54.34
CA ARG A 172 -6.61 1.67 -53.19
C ARG A 172 -5.99 2.81 -52.37
N VAL A 173 -6.62 3.99 -52.38
CA VAL A 173 -6.21 5.15 -51.59
C VAL A 173 -6.21 4.73 -50.13
N ARG A 174 -5.10 4.16 -49.69
CA ARG A 174 -4.78 4.01 -48.28
C ARG A 174 -4.64 5.45 -47.82
N ARG A 175 -5.49 5.87 -46.90
CA ARG A 175 -5.24 7.15 -46.22
C ARG A 175 -3.85 7.02 -45.61
N ASP A 176 -3.01 8.01 -45.88
CA ASP A 176 -1.65 8.05 -45.36
C ASP A 176 -1.67 7.75 -43.86
N GLU A 177 -0.78 6.85 -43.49
CA GLU A 177 -0.72 6.19 -42.20
C GLU A 177 -0.32 7.19 -41.12
N GLY A 178 -1.24 7.53 -40.21
CA GLY A 178 -0.92 8.31 -39.00
C GLY A 178 -0.25 9.67 -39.25
N ARG A 179 0.21 10.30 -38.17
CA ARG A 179 1.09 11.47 -38.25
C ARG A 179 2.51 10.94 -38.55
N PRO A 180 3.22 11.46 -39.57
CA PRO A 180 4.58 11.04 -39.84
C PRO A 180 5.50 11.42 -38.66
N VAL A 181 6.44 10.53 -38.35
CA VAL A 181 7.43 10.79 -37.31
C VAL A 181 8.54 11.67 -37.89
N THR A 182 8.77 12.81 -37.24
CA THR A 182 9.77 13.79 -37.68
C THR A 182 11.10 13.58 -36.96
N LEU A 183 12.19 14.08 -37.55
CA LEU A 183 13.51 14.11 -36.92
C LEU A 183 13.49 14.81 -35.56
N VAL A 184 12.73 15.90 -35.48
CA VAL A 184 12.59 16.69 -34.25
C VAL A 184 11.93 15.87 -33.15
N GLU A 185 10.89 15.11 -33.49
CA GLU A 185 10.21 14.21 -32.55
C GLU A 185 11.13 13.08 -32.07
N LEU A 186 11.99 12.54 -32.95
CA LEU A 186 13.02 11.57 -32.53
C LEU A 186 14.05 12.19 -31.58
N LEU A 187 14.50 13.42 -31.83
CA LEU A 187 15.46 14.12 -30.96
C LEU A 187 14.84 14.50 -29.61
N SER A 188 13.59 14.93 -29.61
CA SER A 188 12.80 15.18 -28.40
C SER A 188 12.63 13.89 -27.59
N ALA A 189 12.16 12.82 -28.22
CA ALA A 189 12.03 11.52 -27.55
C ALA A 189 13.39 11.00 -27.05
N PHE A 190 14.47 11.26 -27.79
CA PHE A 190 15.81 10.89 -27.34
C PHE A 190 16.24 11.65 -26.07
N LYS A 191 15.91 12.94 -25.98
CA LYS A 191 16.13 13.75 -24.77
C LYS A 191 15.34 13.17 -23.59
N ASP A 192 14.04 12.95 -23.77
CA ASP A 192 13.17 12.34 -22.74
C ASP A 192 13.73 11.00 -22.25
N ALA A 193 14.20 10.16 -23.18
CA ALA A 193 14.83 8.88 -22.85
C ALA A 193 16.13 9.01 -22.07
N SER A 194 16.88 10.10 -22.21
CA SER A 194 18.11 10.36 -21.45
C SER A 194 17.80 10.90 -20.06
N ASP A 195 16.86 11.84 -19.95
CA ASP A 195 16.41 12.40 -18.67
C ASP A 195 15.80 11.29 -17.78
N ASP A 196 15.02 10.39 -18.37
CA ASP A 196 14.53 9.18 -17.69
C ASP A 196 15.66 8.22 -17.24
N ALA A 197 16.85 8.30 -17.84
CA ALA A 197 17.99 7.42 -17.50
C ALA A 197 18.66 7.96 -16.27
N GLU A 198 18.87 9.26 -16.29
CA GLU A 198 19.45 10.00 -15.20
C GLU A 198 18.57 9.94 -13.95
N THR A 199 17.26 10.12 -14.09
CA THR A 199 16.33 10.02 -12.95
C THR A 199 16.34 8.63 -12.31
N LEU A 200 16.42 7.55 -13.11
CA LEU A 200 16.53 6.19 -12.58
C LEU A 200 17.88 5.97 -11.90
N ARG A 201 18.98 6.41 -12.50
CA ARG A 201 20.32 6.33 -11.89
C ARG A 201 20.34 7.03 -10.53
N LEU A 202 19.77 8.23 -10.45
CA LEU A 202 19.69 9.00 -9.21
C LEU A 202 18.82 8.31 -8.15
N ARG A 203 17.71 7.68 -8.55
CA ARG A 203 16.87 6.86 -7.64
C ARG A 203 17.63 5.65 -7.11
N GLU A 204 18.41 4.97 -7.93
CA GLU A 204 19.21 3.82 -7.49
C GLU A 204 20.33 4.22 -6.53
N GLU A 205 21.02 5.32 -6.83
CA GLU A 205 22.04 5.91 -5.95
C GLU A 205 21.42 6.30 -4.60
N ASN A 206 20.23 6.91 -4.61
CA ASN A 206 19.51 7.26 -3.40
C ASN A 206 19.09 6.01 -2.60
N ARG A 207 18.61 4.95 -3.26
CA ARG A 207 18.28 3.67 -2.61
C ARG A 207 19.50 3.05 -1.93
N LEU A 208 20.66 3.06 -2.59
CA LEU A 208 21.90 2.52 -2.03
C LEU A 208 22.42 3.35 -0.85
N ALA A 209 22.35 4.68 -0.95
CA ALA A 209 22.69 5.58 0.15
C ALA A 209 21.77 5.33 1.36
N HIS A 210 20.46 5.23 1.13
CA HIS A 210 19.50 4.95 2.19
C HIS A 210 19.70 3.57 2.82
N GLU A 211 20.06 2.55 2.04
CA GLU A 211 20.41 1.23 2.57
C GLU A 211 21.64 1.30 3.50
N ALA A 212 22.65 2.07 3.12
CA ALA A 212 23.85 2.28 3.95
C ALA A 212 23.52 3.03 5.24
N GLU A 213 22.73 4.10 5.16
CA GLU A 213 22.24 4.85 6.33
C GLU A 213 21.42 3.96 7.27
N LEU A 214 20.48 3.18 6.73
CA LEU A 214 19.65 2.27 7.53
C LEU A 214 20.51 1.22 8.25
N LYS A 215 21.55 0.70 7.59
CA LYS A 215 22.48 -0.25 8.20
C LYS A 215 23.25 0.37 9.37
N GLU A 216 23.68 1.64 9.22
CA GLU A 216 24.32 2.38 10.30
C GLU A 216 23.35 2.61 11.47
N PHE A 217 22.13 3.06 11.19
CA PHE A 217 21.11 3.23 12.22
C PHE A 217 20.78 1.92 12.95
N LEU A 218 20.61 0.81 12.22
CA LEU A 218 20.35 -0.51 12.82
C LEU A 218 21.49 -0.96 13.74
N SER A 219 22.74 -0.59 13.45
CA SER A 219 23.87 -0.91 14.33
C SER A 219 23.87 -0.15 15.66
N ASP A 220 23.27 1.05 15.68
CA ASP A 220 23.19 1.91 16.87
C ASP A 220 21.92 1.65 17.71
N VAL A 221 20.87 1.08 17.12
CA VAL A 221 19.60 0.73 17.82
C VAL A 221 19.85 -0.25 18.98
N GLY A 222 20.81 -1.17 18.86
CA GLY A 222 21.13 -2.13 19.92
C GLY A 222 21.68 -1.50 21.21
N GLY A 223 22.29 -0.31 21.14
CA GLY A 223 22.81 0.42 22.31
C GLY A 223 21.80 1.36 22.96
N ARG A 224 20.74 1.74 22.23
CA ARG A 224 19.67 2.64 22.70
C ARG A 224 18.39 1.93 23.14
N MET A 225 18.23 0.66 22.76
CA MET A 225 17.12 -0.15 23.24
C MET A 225 17.45 -0.63 24.66
N HIS A 226 17.05 0.16 25.67
CA HIS A 226 16.95 -0.34 27.03
C HIS A 226 16.00 -1.55 27.02
N ASN A 227 16.55 -2.75 27.21
CA ASN A 227 15.74 -3.94 27.40
C ASN A 227 15.14 -3.87 28.80
N GLU A 228 14.00 -3.19 28.96
CA GLU A 228 13.22 -3.18 30.21
C GLU A 228 12.61 -4.56 30.46
N ASP A 229 13.43 -5.49 30.95
CA ASP A 229 13.04 -6.82 31.38
C ASP A 229 12.55 -6.78 32.84
N LEU A 230 11.30 -6.33 33.02
CA LEU A 230 10.67 -6.17 34.34
C LEU A 230 10.69 -7.46 35.16
N GLU A 231 10.49 -8.63 34.54
CA GLU A 231 10.47 -9.91 35.25
C GLU A 231 11.89 -10.34 35.65
N GLY A 232 12.87 -10.12 34.78
CA GLY A 232 14.28 -10.28 35.11
C GLY A 232 14.70 -9.36 36.26
N ASP A 233 14.24 -8.12 36.28
CA ASP A 233 14.57 -7.16 37.35
C ASP A 233 13.95 -7.56 38.68
N ILE A 234 12.72 -8.10 38.70
CA ILE A 234 12.10 -8.67 39.89
C ILE A 234 12.94 -9.84 40.42
N LYS A 235 13.37 -10.76 39.54
CA LYS A 235 14.22 -11.90 39.92
C LYS A 235 15.58 -11.46 40.48
N ARG A 236 16.24 -10.50 39.84
CA ARG A 236 17.53 -9.93 40.27
C ARG A 236 17.39 -9.22 41.62
N CYS A 237 16.34 -8.43 41.82
CA CYS A 237 16.07 -7.75 43.08
C CYS A 237 15.73 -8.73 44.21
N TRP A 238 15.02 -9.82 43.93
CA TRP A 238 14.79 -10.89 44.90
C TRP A 238 16.11 -11.57 45.32
N GLN A 239 16.99 -11.88 44.37
CA GLN A 239 18.31 -12.44 44.67
C GLN A 239 19.17 -11.46 45.50
N ALA A 240 19.13 -10.17 45.16
CA ALA A 240 19.79 -9.10 45.91
C ALA A 240 19.26 -9.00 47.35
N LEU A 241 17.94 -9.13 47.54
CA LEU A 241 17.29 -9.16 48.85
C LEU A 241 17.78 -10.38 49.67
N ARG A 242 17.77 -11.59 49.10
CA ARG A 242 18.22 -12.82 49.77
C ARG A 242 19.69 -12.75 50.19
N LYS A 243 20.53 -12.16 49.32
CA LYS A 243 21.95 -11.93 49.62
C LYS A 243 22.11 -10.97 50.82
N ALA A 244 21.36 -9.87 50.83
CA ALA A 244 21.39 -8.91 51.93
C ALA A 244 20.82 -9.50 53.24
N CYS A 245 19.76 -10.32 53.19
CA CYS A 245 19.24 -11.04 54.36
C CYS A 245 20.28 -12.02 54.94
N SER A 246 21.04 -12.68 54.08
CA SER A 246 22.11 -13.60 54.49
C SER A 246 23.27 -12.88 55.19
N GLU A 247 23.57 -11.64 54.80
CA GLU A 247 24.63 -10.82 55.39
C GLU A 247 24.26 -10.28 56.79
N ILE A 248 22.99 -9.96 57.01
CA ILE A 248 22.50 -9.40 58.30
C ILE A 248 22.04 -10.51 59.26
N SER A 249 21.83 -11.74 58.75
CA SER A 249 21.23 -12.87 59.50
C SER A 249 19.87 -12.55 60.14
N ASP A 250 19.15 -11.62 59.52
CA ASP A 250 17.80 -11.20 59.91
C ASP A 250 16.90 -11.25 58.67
N THR A 251 15.60 -11.47 58.90
CA THR A 251 14.58 -11.53 57.84
C THR A 251 14.21 -10.12 57.35
N LYS A 252 14.47 -9.09 58.16
CA LYS A 252 14.18 -7.68 57.88
C LYS A 252 15.46 -6.90 57.52
N VAL A 253 15.50 -6.27 56.34
CA VAL A 253 16.67 -5.60 55.78
C VAL A 253 16.35 -4.19 55.27
N PRO A 254 17.21 -3.18 55.47
CA PRO A 254 17.02 -1.85 54.86
C PRO A 254 17.10 -1.88 53.33
N VAL A 255 16.21 -1.15 52.64
CA VAL A 255 16.20 -1.08 51.15
C VAL A 255 17.54 -0.63 50.57
N LEU A 256 18.25 0.25 51.25
CA LEU A 256 19.58 0.72 50.83
C LEU A 256 20.60 -0.41 50.66
N MET A 257 20.56 -1.44 51.52
CA MET A 257 21.47 -2.59 51.39
C MET A 257 21.10 -3.50 50.22
N VAL A 258 19.80 -3.61 49.89
CA VAL A 258 19.33 -4.32 48.70
C VAL A 258 19.78 -3.61 47.42
N MET A 259 19.78 -2.27 47.43
CA MET A 259 20.30 -1.48 46.32
C MET A 259 21.80 -1.70 46.11
N GLU A 260 22.58 -1.72 47.18
CA GLU A 260 24.03 -1.98 47.11
C GLU A 260 24.35 -3.39 46.63
N SER A 261 23.56 -4.40 47.04
CA SER A 261 23.75 -5.78 46.60
C SER A 261 23.28 -6.03 45.16
N LEU A 262 22.41 -5.16 44.61
CA LEU A 262 21.92 -5.22 43.23
C LEU A 262 22.93 -4.68 42.20
N LYS A 263 23.72 -3.67 42.55
CA LYS A 263 24.75 -3.08 41.65
C LYS A 263 25.68 -4.11 40.98
N PRO A 264 26.34 -5.02 41.72
CA PRO A 264 27.23 -6.01 41.09
C PRO A 264 26.48 -7.02 40.21
N ILE A 265 25.18 -7.27 40.47
CA ILE A 265 24.34 -8.17 39.66
C ILE A 265 24.00 -7.50 38.31
N LEU A 266 23.75 -6.19 38.32
CA LEU A 266 23.51 -5.41 37.10
C LEU A 266 24.78 -5.29 36.24
N GLU A 267 25.93 -5.07 36.86
CA GLU A 267 27.23 -5.01 36.15
C GLU A 267 27.58 -6.33 35.45
N ASP A 268 27.30 -7.48 36.08
CA ASP A 268 27.54 -8.81 35.49
C ASP A 268 26.56 -9.12 34.34
N THR A 269 25.33 -8.62 34.42
CA THR A 269 24.27 -8.93 33.44
C THR A 269 24.31 -8.03 32.20
N PHE A 270 24.54 -6.73 32.38
CA PHE A 270 24.45 -5.72 31.32
C PHE A 270 25.81 -5.13 30.90
N GLY A 271 26.90 -5.52 31.58
CA GLY A 271 28.26 -5.02 31.31
C GLY A 271 28.53 -3.67 31.98
N GLN A 272 29.77 -3.19 31.96
CA GLN A 272 30.15 -1.93 32.62
C GLN A 272 29.72 -0.70 31.82
N VAL A 273 28.88 0.16 32.40
CA VAL A 273 28.47 1.46 31.83
C VAL A 273 29.35 2.58 32.41
N PRO A 274 29.84 3.54 31.59
CA PRO A 274 30.72 4.62 32.05
C PRO A 274 30.15 5.53 33.16
N GLU A 275 28.81 5.69 33.21
CA GLU A 275 28.12 6.51 34.22
C GLU A 275 27.76 5.73 35.51
N GLY A 276 27.96 4.40 35.51
CA GLY A 276 27.59 3.52 36.62
C GLY A 276 26.08 3.25 36.71
N TYR A 277 25.70 2.14 37.35
CA TYR A 277 24.30 1.76 37.53
C TYR A 277 23.64 2.40 38.76
N ASP A 278 24.18 3.50 39.27
CA ASP A 278 23.74 4.04 40.56
C ASP A 278 22.28 4.48 40.55
N ASP A 279 21.83 5.14 39.49
CA ASP A 279 20.45 5.62 39.36
C ASP A 279 19.50 4.52 38.86
N GLU A 280 19.95 3.69 37.93
CA GLU A 280 19.19 2.54 37.43
C GLU A 280 18.95 1.50 38.54
N ALA A 281 19.95 1.23 39.38
CA ALA A 281 19.77 0.37 40.55
C ALA A 281 18.75 0.95 41.54
N LYS A 282 18.65 2.28 41.70
CA LYS A 282 17.60 2.88 42.57
C LYS A 282 16.22 2.69 41.97
N VAL A 283 16.07 2.96 40.68
CA VAL A 283 14.79 2.85 40.00
C VAL A 283 14.35 1.38 39.92
N ALA A 284 15.22 0.49 39.49
CA ALA A 284 14.95 -0.95 39.39
C ALA A 284 14.64 -1.56 40.76
N SER A 285 15.43 -1.28 41.80
CA SER A 285 15.15 -1.79 43.15
C SER A 285 13.85 -1.25 43.75
N PHE A 286 13.48 0.00 43.44
CA PHE A 286 12.21 0.57 43.91
C PHE A 286 11.01 -0.04 43.19
N ILE A 287 11.04 -0.11 41.85
CA ILE A 287 9.98 -0.68 41.03
C ILE A 287 9.85 -2.18 41.34
N ALA A 288 10.94 -2.93 41.32
CA ALA A 288 10.95 -4.34 41.68
C ALA A 288 10.56 -4.55 43.14
N GLY A 289 10.98 -3.70 44.08
CA GLY A 289 10.52 -3.75 45.48
C GLY A 289 9.01 -3.59 45.60
N LEU A 290 8.40 -2.67 44.84
CA LEU A 290 6.95 -2.53 44.75
C LEU A 290 6.30 -3.80 44.19
N PHE A 291 6.85 -4.40 43.14
CA PHE A 291 6.31 -5.64 42.58
C PHE A 291 6.49 -6.85 43.50
N LEU A 292 7.62 -6.95 44.20
CA LEU A 292 7.87 -7.99 45.19
C LEU A 292 6.86 -7.90 46.33
N THR A 293 6.51 -6.68 46.76
CA THR A 293 5.49 -6.48 47.80
C THR A 293 4.08 -6.72 47.31
N HIS A 294 3.73 -6.23 46.12
CA HIS A 294 2.41 -6.45 45.52
C HIS A 294 2.14 -7.94 45.25
N ARG A 295 3.14 -8.68 44.75
CA ARG A 295 3.00 -10.12 44.49
C ARG A 295 3.11 -10.96 45.78
N GLY A 296 3.58 -10.41 46.89
CA GLY A 296 3.66 -11.13 48.18
C GLY A 296 4.95 -11.92 48.40
N PHE A 297 6.03 -11.59 47.68
CA PHE A 297 7.37 -12.13 47.94
C PHE A 297 8.00 -11.49 49.19
N ALA A 298 7.74 -10.20 49.41
CA ALA A 298 8.31 -9.45 50.52
C ALA A 298 7.27 -8.53 51.18
N SER A 299 7.46 -8.20 52.45
CA SER A 299 6.69 -7.20 53.18
C SER A 299 7.48 -5.89 53.25
N ILE A 300 6.80 -4.74 53.17
CA ILE A 300 7.42 -3.42 53.31
C ILE A 300 6.96 -2.78 54.61
N THR A 301 7.92 -2.34 55.43
CA THR A 301 7.64 -1.64 56.68
C THR A 301 8.47 -0.38 56.79
N GLN A 302 7.87 0.70 57.31
CA GLN A 302 8.55 1.97 57.58
C GLN A 302 8.30 2.34 59.05
N GLU A 303 9.37 2.62 59.80
CA GLU A 303 9.25 2.85 61.24
C GLU A 303 8.64 4.22 61.58
N ASN A 304 9.05 5.28 60.88
CA ASN A 304 8.53 6.64 61.05
C ASN A 304 8.05 7.20 59.71
N VAL A 305 6.77 7.57 59.59
CA VAL A 305 6.22 8.17 58.37
C VAL A 305 6.22 9.69 58.51
N PRO A 306 6.76 10.49 57.56
CA PRO A 306 7.31 10.08 56.26
C PRO A 306 8.84 9.86 56.22
N ASP A 307 9.59 10.28 57.25
CA ASP A 307 11.06 10.43 57.18
C ASP A 307 11.88 9.25 57.75
N GLY A 308 11.29 8.05 57.83
CA GLY A 308 11.91 6.85 58.39
C GLY A 308 12.52 5.91 57.35
N VAL A 309 13.47 5.07 57.79
CA VAL A 309 14.09 4.04 56.95
C VAL A 309 13.05 3.00 56.54
N ILE A 310 13.07 2.66 55.25
CA ILE A 310 12.22 1.63 54.66
C ILE A 310 12.94 0.29 54.76
N TYR A 311 12.21 -0.71 55.27
CA TYR A 311 12.68 -2.08 55.40
C TYR A 311 11.87 -3.01 54.52
N LEU A 312 12.56 -3.99 53.93
CA LEU A 312 11.97 -5.13 53.24
C LEU A 312 12.17 -6.38 54.10
N GLU A 313 11.10 -7.14 54.27
CA GLU A 313 11.10 -8.41 55.00
C GLU A 313 10.78 -9.55 54.03
N ASP A 314 11.61 -10.59 54.02
CA ASP A 314 11.36 -11.77 53.20
C ASP A 314 10.28 -12.66 53.83
N MET A 315 9.15 -12.85 53.14
CA MET A 315 8.03 -13.66 53.63
C MET A 315 8.26 -15.16 53.48
N TRP A 316 9.27 -15.57 52.69
CA TRP A 316 9.51 -16.96 52.29
C TRP A 316 10.94 -17.42 52.59
N PRO A 317 11.40 -17.38 53.87
CA PRO A 317 12.78 -17.70 54.19
C PRO A 317 13.19 -19.14 53.85
N ASN A 318 12.22 -20.07 53.84
CA ASN A 318 12.41 -21.52 53.72
C ASN A 318 12.44 -22.05 52.29
N VAL A 319 12.24 -21.21 51.26
CA VAL A 319 12.22 -21.64 49.86
C VAL A 319 13.46 -21.08 49.14
N GLU A 320 14.13 -21.94 48.37
CA GLU A 320 15.43 -21.59 47.73
C GLU A 320 15.28 -21.10 46.28
N SER A 321 14.18 -21.44 45.59
CA SER A 321 13.95 -21.09 44.19
C SER A 321 12.88 -20.02 43.99
N PHE A 322 13.16 -19.04 43.14
CA PHE A 322 12.20 -17.99 42.74
C PHE A 322 10.96 -18.57 42.05
N GLU A 323 11.15 -19.58 41.20
CA GLU A 323 10.06 -20.20 40.42
C GLU A 323 9.07 -20.97 41.32
N GLU A 324 9.58 -21.59 42.38
CA GLU A 324 8.75 -22.31 43.35
C GLU A 324 7.89 -21.34 44.18
N ILE A 325 8.43 -20.18 44.55
CA ILE A 325 7.67 -19.15 45.28
C ILE A 325 6.59 -18.55 44.39
N SER A 326 6.91 -18.26 43.12
CA SER A 326 5.93 -17.75 42.15
C SER A 326 4.73 -18.68 42.01
N LEU A 327 4.97 -19.99 41.87
CA LEU A 327 3.90 -20.99 41.78
C LEU A 327 3.05 -21.07 43.05
N LEU A 328 3.68 -21.02 44.24
CA LEU A 328 2.95 -21.04 45.51
C LEU A 328 2.06 -19.82 45.70
N ILE A 329 2.54 -18.64 45.28
CA ILE A 329 1.77 -17.39 45.33
C ILE A 329 0.60 -17.45 44.34
N GLU A 330 0.83 -17.92 43.11
CA GLU A 330 -0.23 -18.08 42.10
C GLU A 330 -1.31 -19.06 42.57
N ASP A 331 -0.91 -20.19 43.18
CA ASP A 331 -1.84 -21.16 43.75
C ASP A 331 -2.68 -20.52 44.87
N GLN A 332 -2.06 -19.79 45.81
CA GLN A 332 -2.77 -19.09 46.88
C GLN A 332 -3.74 -18.03 46.36
N GLN A 333 -3.33 -17.25 45.37
CA GLN A 333 -4.19 -16.25 44.73
C GLN A 333 -5.33 -16.92 43.96
N SER A 334 -5.08 -18.07 43.31
CA SER A 334 -6.11 -18.83 42.62
C SER A 334 -7.14 -19.39 43.59
N GLU A 335 -6.70 -19.91 44.74
CA GLU A 335 -7.58 -20.41 45.82
C GLU A 335 -8.39 -19.27 46.43
N GLU A 336 -7.79 -18.11 46.69
CA GLU A 336 -8.48 -16.93 47.20
C GLU A 336 -9.50 -16.41 46.18
N ASN A 337 -9.13 -16.31 44.90
CA ASN A 337 -10.04 -15.93 43.82
C ASN A 337 -11.21 -16.92 43.69
N GLN A 338 -10.95 -18.23 43.81
CA GLN A 338 -12.00 -19.25 43.83
C GLN A 338 -12.92 -19.10 45.04
N ARG A 339 -12.38 -18.81 46.23
CA ARG A 339 -13.18 -18.51 47.43
C ARG A 339 -14.04 -17.27 47.26
N ILE A 340 -13.49 -16.21 46.66
CA ILE A 340 -14.23 -14.96 46.37
C ILE A 340 -15.33 -15.22 45.34
N GLN A 341 -15.08 -16.03 44.31
CA GLN A 341 -16.10 -16.41 43.33
C GLN A 341 -17.18 -17.33 43.90
N GLN A 342 -16.85 -18.18 44.88
CA GLN A 342 -17.80 -19.04 45.59
C GLN A 342 -18.66 -18.27 46.61
N GLN A 343 -18.23 -17.08 47.03
CA GLN A 343 -19.09 -16.18 47.80
C GLN A 343 -20.15 -15.58 46.86
N ASP A 344 -21.41 -15.99 47.05
CA ASP A 344 -22.56 -15.41 46.36
C ASP A 344 -22.55 -13.88 46.58
N THR A 345 -22.25 -13.12 45.53
CA THR A 345 -22.32 -11.66 45.62
C THR A 345 -23.75 -11.22 45.94
N GLY A 346 -23.91 -10.06 46.58
CA GLY A 346 -25.22 -9.56 47.02
C GLY A 346 -26.28 -9.48 45.90
N SER A 347 -25.86 -9.38 44.63
CA SER A 347 -26.74 -9.42 43.45
C SER A 347 -27.30 -10.81 43.16
N VAL A 348 -26.50 -11.87 43.31
CA VAL A 348 -26.91 -13.27 43.15
C VAL A 348 -27.90 -13.67 44.25
N HIS A 349 -27.66 -13.23 45.48
CA HIS A 349 -28.62 -13.39 46.57
C HIS A 349 -29.95 -12.67 46.31
N HIS A 350 -29.93 -11.45 45.78
CA HIS A 350 -31.16 -10.72 45.41
C HIS A 350 -31.90 -11.38 44.23
N ALA A 351 -31.18 -11.93 43.25
CA ALA A 351 -31.77 -12.65 42.13
C ALA A 351 -32.48 -13.94 42.59
N LYS A 352 -31.84 -14.71 43.50
CA LYS A 352 -32.44 -15.90 44.11
C LYS A 352 -33.73 -15.56 44.89
N LEU A 353 -33.71 -14.51 45.72
CA LEU A 353 -34.90 -14.05 46.46
C LEU A 353 -36.02 -13.57 45.53
N ARG A 354 -35.69 -12.91 44.41
CA ARG A 354 -36.68 -12.45 43.43
C ARG A 354 -37.32 -13.62 42.68
N ALA A 355 -36.53 -14.64 42.31
CA ALA A 355 -37.01 -15.85 41.66
C ALA A 355 -37.94 -16.67 42.58
N GLU A 356 -37.59 -16.79 43.87
CA GLU A 356 -38.47 -17.44 44.86
C GLU A 356 -39.81 -16.71 44.99
N LYS A 357 -39.78 -15.37 45.09
CA LYS A 357 -40.98 -14.54 45.17
C LYS A 357 -41.84 -14.63 43.91
N ALA A 358 -41.24 -14.72 42.73
CA ALA A 358 -41.95 -14.90 41.47
C ALA A 358 -42.64 -16.27 41.40
N ARG A 359 -41.96 -17.35 41.86
CA ARG A 359 -42.55 -18.70 41.90
C ARG A 359 -43.78 -18.76 42.80
N LEU A 360 -43.69 -18.15 43.99
CA LEU A 360 -44.83 -18.07 44.92
C LEU A 360 -46.00 -17.29 44.33
N ALA A 361 -45.72 -16.20 43.60
CA ALA A 361 -46.77 -15.43 42.92
C ALA A 361 -47.44 -16.21 41.79
N GLU A 362 -46.69 -17.01 41.04
CA GLU A 362 -47.23 -17.89 39.99
C GLU A 362 -48.13 -18.98 40.60
N GLU A 363 -47.69 -19.66 41.66
CA GLU A 363 -48.49 -20.65 42.42
C GLU A 363 -49.78 -20.04 42.99
N GLU A 364 -49.74 -18.80 43.48
CA GLU A 364 -50.96 -18.10 43.90
C GLU A 364 -51.89 -17.76 42.73
N SER A 365 -51.33 -17.37 41.58
CA SER A 365 -52.09 -17.02 40.39
C SER A 365 -52.81 -18.24 39.79
N THR A 366 -52.15 -19.40 39.76
CA THR A 366 -52.75 -20.65 39.30
C THR A 366 -53.87 -21.09 40.24
N ARG A 367 -53.66 -21.04 41.56
CA ARG A 367 -54.73 -21.29 42.55
C ARG A 367 -55.92 -20.34 42.40
N LYS A 368 -55.68 -19.06 42.09
CA LYS A 368 -56.75 -18.09 41.83
C LYS A 368 -57.51 -18.41 40.54
N ARG A 369 -56.81 -18.79 39.47
CA ARG A 369 -57.42 -19.23 38.19
C ARG A 369 -58.26 -20.48 38.36
N GLU A 370 -57.76 -21.48 39.08
CA GLU A 370 -58.53 -22.70 39.40
C GLU A 370 -59.80 -22.39 40.19
N LYS A 371 -59.72 -21.50 41.19
CA LYS A 371 -60.90 -21.03 41.93
C LYS A 371 -61.89 -20.27 41.05
N ALA A 372 -61.42 -19.44 40.13
CA ALA A 372 -62.28 -18.70 39.21
C ALA A 372 -62.98 -19.64 38.23
N LEU A 373 -62.29 -20.63 37.67
CA LEU A 373 -62.87 -21.67 36.81
C LEU A 373 -63.91 -22.50 37.57
N ALA A 374 -63.64 -22.87 38.82
CA ALA A 374 -64.62 -23.57 39.67
C ALA A 374 -65.85 -22.71 39.99
N LYS A 375 -65.71 -21.39 40.07
CA LYS A 375 -66.82 -20.46 40.24
C LYS A 375 -67.65 -20.32 38.95
N MET A 376 -67.00 -20.17 37.81
CA MET A 376 -67.65 -20.13 36.49
C MET A 376 -68.41 -21.42 36.18
N ALA A 377 -67.85 -22.58 36.55
CA ALA A 377 -68.53 -23.87 36.42
C ALA A 377 -69.79 -23.99 37.31
N LYS A 378 -69.85 -23.26 38.43
CA LYS A 378 -71.07 -23.16 39.24
C LYS A 378 -72.08 -22.19 38.63
N GLU A 379 -71.64 -21.03 38.14
CA GLU A 379 -72.51 -20.06 37.47
C GLU A 379 -73.09 -20.60 36.14
N SER A 380 -72.36 -21.44 35.40
CA SER A 380 -72.86 -22.10 34.18
C SER A 380 -73.95 -23.16 34.45
N VAL A 381 -74.07 -23.66 35.69
CA VAL A 381 -75.16 -24.57 36.08
C VAL A 381 -76.46 -23.80 36.38
N ASP A 382 -76.37 -22.50 36.71
CA ASP A 382 -77.53 -21.67 37.06
C ASP A 382 -78.18 -20.95 35.86
N VAL A 383 -77.58 -20.99 34.66
CA VAL A 383 -78.08 -20.26 33.47
C VAL A 383 -78.94 -21.13 32.52
N GLU A 384 -78.97 -22.45 32.70
CA GLU A 384 -79.87 -23.33 31.95
C GLU A 384 -81.25 -23.38 32.65
N VAL A 385 -82.03 -22.29 32.52
CA VAL A 385 -83.51 -22.15 32.53
C VAL A 385 -83.87 -20.73 32.99
N LYS A 386 -83.97 -19.81 32.02
CA LYS A 386 -85.08 -18.83 31.87
C LYS A 386 -84.87 -17.95 30.64
N GLU A 387 -85.79 -18.09 29.69
CA GLU A 387 -85.99 -17.25 28.51
C GLU A 387 -86.74 -15.94 28.83
N PRO A 388 -86.74 -14.95 27.92
CA PRO A 388 -86.54 -13.53 28.23
C PRO A 388 -87.82 -12.69 28.17
N ASP A 389 -87.78 -11.47 28.72
CA ASP A 389 -88.56 -10.36 28.16
C ASP A 389 -88.05 -8.95 28.50
N GLU A 390 -88.22 -8.08 27.52
CA GLU A 390 -88.32 -6.60 27.52
C GLU A 390 -87.09 -5.67 27.71
N LEU A 391 -86.59 -5.22 26.54
CA LEU A 391 -86.31 -3.85 26.05
C LEU A 391 -85.96 -2.66 27.00
N GLU A 392 -85.01 -1.87 26.48
CA GLU A 392 -84.79 -0.41 26.62
C GLU A 392 -83.85 0.13 27.72
N LYS A 393 -82.58 0.44 27.36
CA LYS A 393 -82.09 1.80 27.02
C LYS A 393 -80.57 1.86 26.90
N GLN A 394 -80.12 2.55 25.86
CA GLN A 394 -78.73 2.90 25.60
C GLN A 394 -78.23 3.96 26.60
N SER A 395 -76.98 3.85 27.03
CA SER A 395 -76.14 4.99 27.43
C SER A 395 -74.75 4.77 26.85
N TYR A 396 -74.38 5.67 25.94
CA TYR A 396 -73.00 5.98 25.58
C TYR A 396 -72.37 6.82 26.71
N ASP A 397 -71.03 6.94 26.67
CA ASP A 397 -70.07 7.64 27.55
C ASP A 397 -69.22 6.63 28.37
N ASP A 398 -67.89 6.54 28.26
CA ASP A 398 -66.91 7.34 27.54
C ASP A 398 -65.66 6.47 27.29
N HIS A 399 -65.11 6.59 26.08
CA HIS A 399 -63.77 6.11 25.75
C HIS A 399 -62.74 7.08 26.32
N GLU A 400 -61.79 6.58 27.11
CA GLU A 400 -60.55 7.31 27.38
C GLU A 400 -59.31 6.42 27.17
N TRP A 401 -58.79 6.56 25.93
CA TRP A 401 -57.40 6.58 25.47
C TRP A 401 -56.39 5.51 25.95
N LEU A 402 -56.06 4.62 25.01
CA LEU A 402 -54.69 4.19 24.76
C LEU A 402 -53.95 5.35 24.07
N VAL A 403 -52.85 5.83 24.67
CA VAL A 403 -51.78 6.55 23.97
C VAL A 403 -50.45 5.90 24.36
N GLU A 404 -49.61 5.78 23.34
CA GLU A 404 -48.20 5.40 23.33
C GLU A 404 -47.32 6.10 24.38
#